data_AF-A0A2N5CVJ7-F1
#
_entry.id   AF-A0A2N5CVJ7-F1
#
_cell.length_a   1.000
_cell.length_b   1.000
_cell.length_c   1.000
_cell.angle_alpha   90.00
_cell.angle_beta   90.00
_cell.angle_gamma   90.00
#
_symmetry.space_group_name_H-M   'P 1'
#
loop_
_entity.id
_entity.type
_entity.pdbx_description
1 polymer ?
#
loop_
_entity_poly.entity_id
_entity_poly.type
_entity_poly.pdbx_seq_one_letter_code
_entity_poly.pdbx_strand_id
1 'polypeptide(L)' 'MVEPDPDTDAEREAAADADVAAGRCVPHERVREWLKTVGTPEQTPTPYSWRE' A
#
# COMPACT_ATOMS: atom_id res chain seq x y z
N MET A 1 -1.23 -20.84 6.28
CA MET A 1 -2.09 -19.70 5.89
C MET A 1 -2.51 -19.06 7.19
N VAL A 2 -2.19 -17.79 7.41
CA VAL A 2 -2.74 -17.05 8.56
C VAL A 2 -4.20 -16.76 8.22
N GLU A 3 -5.12 -17.12 9.10
CA GLU A 3 -6.53 -16.72 8.94
C GLU A 3 -6.61 -15.21 9.18
N PRO A 4 -7.38 -14.47 8.36
CA PRO A 4 -7.59 -13.05 8.59
C PRO A 4 -8.33 -12.88 9.91
N ASP A 5 -7.67 -12.20 10.84
CA ASP A 5 -8.29 -11.78 12.10
C ASP A 5 -9.12 -10.51 11.79
N PRO A 6 -10.46 -10.58 11.93
CA PRO A 6 -11.34 -9.46 11.56
C PRO A 6 -11.07 -8.20 12.39
N ASP A 7 -10.58 -8.33 13.62
CA ASP A 7 -10.23 -7.19 14.45
C ASP A 7 -8.96 -6.50 13.90
N THR A 8 -8.01 -7.29 13.38
CA THR A 8 -6.79 -6.77 12.74
C THR A 8 -7.09 -6.09 11.40
N ASP A 9 -8.08 -6.56 10.63
CA ASP A 9 -8.45 -5.95 9.36
C ASP A 9 -9.12 -4.58 9.58
N ALA A 10 -9.99 -4.46 10.60
CA ALA A 10 -10.61 -3.19 10.97
C ALA A 10 -9.57 -2.15 11.44
N GLU A 11 -8.57 -2.57 12.24
CA GLU A 11 -7.46 -1.70 12.66
C GLU A 11 -6.63 -1.20 11.46
N ARG A 12 -6.38 -2.07 10.48
CA ARG A 12 -5.65 -1.73 9.26
C ARG A 12 -6.41 -0.77 8.36
N GLU A 13 -7.73 -0.92 8.27
CA GLU A 13 -8.60 -0.01 7.52
C GLU A 13 -8.64 1.37 8.17
N ALA A 14 -8.82 1.43 9.50
CA ALA A 14 -8.77 2.68 10.25
C ALA A 14 -7.42 3.42 10.12
N ALA A 15 -6.31 2.68 10.10
CA ALA A 15 -4.99 3.26 9.85
C ALA A 15 -4.90 3.85 8.44
N ALA A 16 -5.37 3.11 7.42
CA ALA A 16 -5.36 3.58 6.03
C ALA A 16 -6.19 4.85 5.83
N ASP A 17 -7.36 4.94 6.46
CA ASP A 17 -8.18 6.16 6.44
C ASP A 17 -7.48 7.36 7.10
N ALA A 18 -6.78 7.11 8.22
CA ALA A 18 -5.98 8.15 8.88
C ALA A 18 -4.80 8.63 8.00
N ASP A 19 -4.19 7.74 7.22
CA ASP A 19 -3.15 8.09 6.25
C ASP A 19 -3.69 8.93 5.09
N VAL A 20 -4.86 8.59 4.57
CA VAL A 20 -5.57 9.40 3.55
C VAL A 20 -5.88 10.80 4.09
N ALA A 21 -6.43 10.88 5.31
CA ALA A 21 -6.75 12.16 5.95
C ALA A 21 -5.51 13.03 6.21
N ALA A 22 -4.38 12.40 6.51
CA ALA A 22 -3.09 13.08 6.71
C ALA A 22 -2.33 13.37 5.40
N GLY A 23 -2.88 13.00 4.24
CA GLY A 23 -2.22 13.15 2.93
C GLY A 23 -1.00 12.26 2.74
N ARG A 24 -0.83 11.22 3.56
CA ARG A 24 0.24 10.22 3.45
C ARG A 24 -0.14 9.16 2.40
N CYS A 25 -0.22 9.60 1.14
CA CYS A 25 -0.53 8.74 0.01
C CYS A 25 0.59 8.75 -1.03
N VAL A 26 0.65 7.68 -1.84
CA VAL A 26 1.54 7.64 -3.00
C VAL A 26 0.88 8.37 -4.17
N PRO A 27 1.57 9.28 -4.87
CA PRO A 27 1.05 9.89 -6.09
C PRO A 27 0.69 8.85 -7.16
N HIS A 28 -0.42 9.07 -7.87
CA HIS A 28 -0.93 8.13 -8.87
C HIS A 28 0.09 7.82 -9.99
N GLU A 29 0.82 8.84 -10.44
CA GLU A 29 1.89 8.70 -11.44
C GLU A 29 2.99 7.72 -11.01
N ARG A 30 3.38 7.73 -9.73
CA ARG A 30 4.38 6.82 -9.19
C ARG A 30 3.85 5.38 -9.09
N VAL A 31 2.57 5.23 -8.73
CA VAL A 31 1.89 3.92 -8.75
C VAL A 31 1.82 3.37 -10.18
N ARG A 32 1.48 4.20 -11.16
CA ARG A 32 1.40 3.82 -12.57
C ARG A 32 2.74 3.32 -13.12
N GLU A 33 3.84 4.02 -12.84
CA GLU A 33 5.15 3.58 -13.30
C GLU A 33 5.58 2.27 -12.62
N TRP A 34 5.31 2.12 -11.31
CA TRP A 34 5.56 0.87 -10.60
C TRP A 34 4.76 -0.30 -11.21
N LEU A 35 3.48 -0.11 -11.52
CA LEU A 35 2.60 -1.14 -12.10
C LEU A 35 3.14 -1.71 -13.43
N LYS A 36 3.91 -0.93 -14.20
CA LYS A 36 4.54 -1.42 -15.44
C LYS A 36 5.68 -2.41 -15.18
N THR A 37 6.29 -2.36 -14.00
CA THR A 37 7.39 -3.25 -13.60
C THR A 37 6.88 -4.55 -12.99
N VAL A 38 5.62 -4.61 -12.57
CA VAL A 38 5.04 -5.79 -11.93
C VAL A 38 5.00 -6.95 -12.91
N GLY A 39 5.58 -8.10 -12.54
CA GLY A 39 5.68 -9.27 -13.40
C GLY A 39 6.81 -9.21 -14.43
N THR A 40 7.66 -8.17 -14.40
CA THR A 40 8.88 -8.10 -15.21
C THR A 40 10.13 -8.38 -14.36
N PRO A 41 11.29 -8.69 -14.98
CA PRO A 41 12.55 -8.80 -14.24
C PRO A 41 12.98 -7.50 -13.53
N GLU A 42 12.40 -6.36 -13.92
CA GLU A 42 12.68 -5.04 -13.37
C GLU A 42 11.73 -4.65 -12.24
N GLN A 43 10.92 -5.60 -11.75
CA GLN A 43 9.96 -5.35 -10.67
C GLN A 43 10.65 -4.76 -9.45
N THR A 44 10.20 -3.57 -9.06
CA THR A 44 10.65 -2.90 -7.84
C THR A 44 9.67 -3.14 -6.69
N PRO A 45 10.10 -3.05 -5.41
CA PRO A 45 9.18 -3.14 -4.29
C PRO A 45 8.09 -2.08 -4.42
N THR A 46 6.91 -2.41 -3.92
CA THR A 46 5.76 -1.50 -3.87
C THR A 46 6.17 -0.16 -3.25
N PRO A 47 5.70 0.98 -3.79
CA PRO A 47 6.09 2.30 -3.31
C PRO A 47 5.39 2.67 -1.98
N TYR A 48 5.33 1.76 -1.00
CA TYR A 48 4.82 2.00 0.37
C TYR A 48 5.81 2.79 1.22
N SER A 49 6.41 3.86 0.68
CA SER A 49 7.45 4.62 1.39
C SER A 49 6.97 5.32 2.68
N TRP A 50 5.70 5.17 3.05
CA TRP A 50 5.07 5.78 4.22
C TRP A 50 4.53 4.76 5.25
N ARG A 51 4.51 3.46 4.94
CA ARG A 51 3.99 2.41 5.82
C ARG A 51 5.17 1.58 6.35
N GLU A 52 5.49 1.73 7.63
CA GLU A 52 6.44 0.89 8.39
C GLU A 52 5.84 -0.50 8.69
#